data_AF-A0A6I4ZXI9-F1
#
_entry.id   AF-A0A6I4ZXI9-F1
#
_cell.length_a   1.000
_cell.length_b   1.000
_cell.length_c   1.000
_cell.angle_alpha   90.00
_cell.angle_beta   90.00
_cell.angle_gamma   90.00
#
_symmetry.space_group_name_H-M   'P 1'
#
loop_
_entity.id
_entity.type
_entity.pdbx_description
1 polymer ?
#
loop_
_entity_poly.entity_id
_entity_poly.type
_entity_poly.pdbx_seq_one_letter_code
_entity_poly.pdbx_strand_id
1 'polypeptide(L)'
;MELREKEEEVIPFKKVNIVLMVFLTILTIGIYTAYWFINRKNTLDSFSKKNYIPSKWWYAFLIYLSISFVYTFLGGFLFSEFGLAILDSIDTIITFYFVGLLYYSVFRLKEMIEAQAKEANIKSWLLVLFNLWYIQYKINSLNELRRDPREEDSYA
;
A
#
# COMPACT_ATOMS: atom_id res chain seq x y z
N MET A 1 9.98 40.86 13.98
CA MET A 1 9.70 39.52 14.50
C MET A 1 8.64 38.93 13.58
N GLU A 2 9.06 38.53 12.38
CA GLU A 2 8.16 37.98 11.36
C GLU A 2 7.93 36.51 11.71
N LEU A 3 6.83 36.25 12.40
CA LEU A 3 6.25 34.91 12.46
C LEU A 3 5.74 34.60 11.05
N ARG A 4 6.63 34.13 10.17
CA ARG A 4 6.22 33.43 8.96
C ARG A 4 5.38 32.26 9.44
N GLU A 5 4.07 32.36 9.28
CA GLU A 5 3.18 31.20 9.31
C GLU A 5 3.84 30.15 8.41
N LYS A 6 4.41 29.09 9.03
CA LYS A 6 4.82 27.89 8.29
C LYS A 6 3.52 27.42 7.66
N GLU A 7 3.28 27.78 6.39
CA GLU A 7 2.14 27.31 5.62
C GLU A 7 2.09 25.80 5.82
N GLU A 8 1.04 25.33 6.50
CA GLU A 8 0.84 23.91 6.75
C GLU A 8 0.78 23.24 5.37
N GLU A 9 1.86 22.55 5.01
CA GLU A 9 2.01 21.94 3.69
C GLU A 9 0.93 20.86 3.56
N VAL A 10 -0.15 21.18 2.85
CA VAL A 10 -1.21 20.23 2.54
C VAL A 10 -0.60 19.21 1.58
N ILE A 11 -0.45 17.96 2.02
CA ILE A 11 0.05 16.89 1.14
C ILE A 11 -1.18 16.27 0.46
N PRO A 12 -1.44 16.56 -0.83
CA PRO A 12 -2.62 16.05 -1.49
C PRO A 12 -2.45 14.56 -1.77
N PHE A 13 -3.09 13.71 -0.96
CA PHE A 13 -3.25 12.32 -1.34
C PHE A 13 -4.19 12.21 -2.55
N LYS A 14 -3.75 11.51 -3.58
CA LYS A 14 -4.57 11.25 -4.76
C LYS A 14 -5.78 10.39 -4.38
N LYS A 15 -6.97 10.98 -4.46
CA LYS A 15 -8.26 10.29 -4.32
C LYS A 15 -8.42 9.27 -5.46
N VAL A 16 -9.01 8.11 -5.15
CA VAL A 16 -9.21 7.01 -6.11
C VAL A 16 -10.63 6.46 -5.99
N ASN A 17 -11.24 6.09 -7.11
CA ASN A 17 -12.50 5.35 -7.06
C ASN A 17 -12.26 3.95 -6.42
N ILE A 18 -12.88 3.72 -5.26
CA ILE A 18 -12.67 2.52 -4.46
C ILE A 18 -13.24 1.29 -5.16
N VAL A 19 -14.40 1.42 -5.81
CA VAL A 19 -15.03 0.32 -6.55
C VAL A 19 -14.13 -0.15 -7.69
N LEU A 20 -13.56 0.81 -8.44
CA LEU A 20 -12.60 0.51 -9.50
C LEU A 20 -11.33 -0.15 -8.94
N MET A 21 -10.84 0.33 -7.80
CA MET A 21 -9.68 -0.25 -7.13
C MET A 21 -9.93 -1.69 -6.69
N VAL A 22 -11.07 -1.97 -6.04
CA VAL A 22 -11.46 -3.34 -5.65
C VAL A 22 -11.52 -4.23 -6.89
N PHE A 23 -12.18 -3.77 -7.94
CA PHE A 23 -12.28 -4.48 -9.20
C PHE A 23 -10.89 -4.79 -9.80
N LEU A 24 -10.00 -3.81 -9.85
CA LEU A 24 -8.64 -3.99 -10.35
C LEU A 24 -7.82 -4.95 -9.48
N THR A 25 -7.95 -4.90 -8.15
CA THR A 25 -7.24 -5.84 -7.27
C THR A 25 -7.67 -7.28 -7.48
N ILE A 26 -8.95 -7.53 -7.75
CA ILE A 26 -9.47 -8.87 -8.03
C ILE A 26 -9.06 -9.31 -9.43
N LEU A 27 -9.30 -8.46 -10.44
CA LEU A 27 -8.99 -8.76 -11.84
C LEU A 27 -7.51 -9.08 -12.07
N THR A 28 -6.64 -8.39 -11.34
CA THR A 28 -5.18 -8.53 -11.49
C THR A 28 -4.55 -9.45 -10.44
N ILE A 29 -5.35 -10.17 -9.65
CA ILE A 29 -4.87 -11.12 -8.62
C ILE A 29 -3.82 -10.45 -7.71
N GLY A 30 -4.09 -9.22 -7.28
CA GLY A 30 -3.21 -8.48 -6.37
C GLY A 30 -2.05 -7.70 -7.00
N ILE A 31 -1.79 -7.78 -8.31
CA ILE A 31 -0.77 -6.92 -8.98
C ILE A 31 -1.07 -5.44 -8.73
N TYR A 32 -2.34 -5.04 -8.84
CA TYR A 32 -2.74 -3.65 -8.59
C TYR A 32 -2.38 -3.19 -7.16
N THR A 33 -2.45 -4.09 -6.17
CA THR A 33 -2.06 -3.78 -4.79
C THR A 33 -0.59 -3.38 -4.73
N ALA A 34 0.30 -4.15 -5.37
CA ALA A 34 1.73 -3.82 -5.43
C ALA A 34 1.98 -2.51 -6.18
N TYR A 35 1.30 -2.32 -7.32
CA TYR A 35 1.37 -1.06 -8.08
C TYR A 35 0.92 0.14 -7.25
N TRP A 36 -0.13 0.01 -6.43
CA TRP A 36 -0.65 1.09 -5.60
C TRP A 36 0.40 1.61 -4.61
N PHE A 37 1.14 0.69 -3.96
CA PHE A 37 2.21 1.06 -3.01
C PHE A 37 3.38 1.74 -3.72
N ILE A 38 3.79 1.21 -4.88
CA ILE A 38 4.87 1.79 -5.69
C ILE A 38 4.51 3.19 -6.17
N ASN A 39 3.32 3.36 -6.75
CA ASN A 39 2.87 4.64 -7.29
C ASN A 39 2.72 5.73 -6.21
N ARG A 40 2.56 5.35 -4.94
CA ARG A 40 2.43 6.28 -3.80
C ARG A 40 3.68 6.41 -2.96
N LYS A 41 4.77 5.72 -3.32
CA LYS A 41 6.04 5.75 -2.60
C LYS A 41 6.48 7.16 -2.21
N ASN A 42 6.52 8.10 -3.16
CA ASN A 42 7.02 9.45 -2.91
C ASN A 42 6.15 10.21 -1.88
N THR A 43 4.84 10.04 -1.98
CA THR A 43 3.88 10.61 -1.02
C THR A 43 4.09 9.97 0.36
N LEU A 44 4.25 8.66 0.43
CA LEU A 44 4.50 7.93 1.69
C LEU A 44 5.83 8.31 2.34
N ASP A 45 6.91 8.43 1.56
CA ASP A 45 8.23 8.81 2.02
C ASP A 45 8.25 10.25 2.56
N SER A 46 7.38 11.14 2.06
CA SER A 46 7.27 12.52 2.52
C SER A 46 6.68 12.65 3.93
N PHE A 47 5.89 11.67 4.38
CA PHE A 47 5.16 11.74 5.65
C PHE A 47 5.98 11.38 6.88
N SER A 48 7.03 10.56 6.75
CA SER A 48 7.88 10.22 7.90
C SER A 48 9.16 9.50 7.45
N LYS A 49 10.32 10.10 7.73
CA LYS A 49 11.63 9.42 7.59
C LYS A 49 11.79 8.21 8.51
N LYS A 50 10.99 8.11 9.58
CA LYS A 50 11.08 7.07 10.63
C LYS A 50 10.22 5.85 10.30
N ASN A 51 9.21 6.00 9.44
CA ASN A 51 8.21 4.96 9.17
C ASN A 51 8.35 4.37 7.77
N TYR A 52 9.44 3.63 7.55
CA TYR A 52 9.79 3.08 6.25
C TYR A 52 8.86 1.93 5.83
N ILE A 53 8.02 2.16 4.83
CA ILE A 53 7.34 1.08 4.10
C ILE A 53 8.37 0.45 3.15
N PRO A 54 8.59 -0.87 3.20
CA PRO A 54 9.62 -1.56 2.42
C PRO A 54 9.34 -1.54 0.90
N SER A 55 9.63 -0.41 0.25
CA SER A 55 9.33 -0.19 -1.18
C SER A 55 9.96 -1.24 -2.08
N LYS A 56 11.19 -1.68 -1.78
CA LYS A 56 11.93 -2.68 -2.57
C LYS A 56 11.19 -4.01 -2.68
N TRP A 57 10.55 -4.44 -1.59
CA TRP A 57 9.78 -5.68 -1.57
C TRP A 57 8.53 -5.56 -2.44
N TRP A 58 7.87 -4.41 -2.47
CA TRP A 58 6.74 -4.17 -3.37
C TRP A 58 7.12 -4.25 -4.86
N TYR A 59 8.31 -3.80 -5.26
CA TYR A 59 8.80 -4.01 -6.63
C TYR A 59 9.06 -5.50 -6.93
N ALA A 60 9.66 -6.24 -5.99
CA ALA A 60 9.89 -7.66 -6.16
C ALA A 60 8.57 -8.43 -6.34
N PHE A 61 7.57 -8.13 -5.50
CA PHE A 61 6.23 -8.72 -5.62
C PHE A 61 5.50 -8.27 -6.88
N LEU A 62 5.67 -7.04 -7.35
CA LEU A 62 5.07 -6.61 -8.62
C LEU A 62 5.59 -7.45 -9.79
N ILE A 63 6.91 -7.64 -9.87
CA ILE A 63 7.55 -8.46 -10.93
C ILE A 63 7.07 -9.91 -10.80
N TYR A 64 7.12 -10.46 -9.59
CA TYR A 64 6.70 -11.83 -9.32
C TYR A 64 5.24 -12.07 -9.70
N LEU A 65 4.30 -11.23 -9.22
CA LEU A 65 2.87 -11.36 -9.50
C LEU A 65 2.58 -11.18 -11.00
N SER A 66 3.34 -10.34 -11.70
CA SER A 66 3.20 -10.18 -13.15
C SER A 66 3.62 -11.44 -13.90
N ILE A 67 4.72 -12.07 -13.51
CA ILE A 67 5.13 -13.38 -14.04
C ILE A 67 4.09 -14.43 -13.66
N SER A 68 3.57 -14.36 -12.44
CA SER A 68 2.60 -15.31 -11.91
C SER A 68 1.30 -15.32 -12.69
N PHE A 69 0.81 -14.12 -12.96
CA PHE A 69 -0.35 -13.90 -13.81
C PHE A 69 -0.14 -14.47 -15.21
N VAL A 70 1.02 -14.26 -15.84
CA VAL A 70 1.30 -14.80 -17.18
C VAL A 70 1.32 -16.34 -17.18
N TYR A 71 1.98 -16.98 -16.22
CA TYR A 71 1.99 -18.44 -16.18
C TYR A 71 0.64 -19.03 -15.79
N THR A 72 -0.21 -18.31 -15.04
CA THR A 72 -1.57 -18.79 -14.74
C THR A 72 -2.38 -19.02 -16.03
N PHE A 73 -2.17 -18.19 -17.06
CA PHE A 73 -2.87 -18.34 -18.35
C PHE A 73 -2.11 -19.21 -19.36
N LEU A 74 -0.78 -19.16 -19.38
CA LEU A 74 0.05 -19.82 -20.39
C LEU A 74 0.76 -21.09 -19.88
N GLY A 75 0.71 -21.35 -18.59
CA GLY A 75 1.49 -22.39 -17.93
C GLY A 75 1.10 -23.79 -18.38
N GLY A 76 -0.19 -24.04 -18.61
CA GLY A 76 -0.68 -25.30 -19.16
C GLY A 76 -0.15 -25.64 -20.56
N PHE A 77 0.31 -24.64 -21.32
CA PHE A 77 0.95 -24.85 -22.61
C PHE A 77 2.48 -25.02 -22.49
N LEU A 78 3.11 -24.37 -21.50
CA LEU A 78 4.56 -24.28 -21.36
C LEU A 78 5.17 -25.37 -20.46
N PHE A 79 4.41 -25.90 -19.51
CA PHE A 79 4.90 -26.81 -18.47
C PHE A 79 4.09 -28.10 -18.40
N SER A 80 4.73 -29.16 -17.89
CA SER A 80 4.06 -30.41 -17.54
C SER A 80 3.25 -30.25 -16.24
N GLU A 81 2.31 -31.16 -15.99
CA GLU A 81 1.51 -31.17 -14.75
C GLU A 81 2.38 -31.17 -13.49
N PHE A 82 3.48 -31.94 -13.50
CA PHE A 82 4.43 -31.96 -12.38
C PHE A 82 5.14 -30.61 -12.20
N GLY A 83 5.52 -29.95 -13.30
CA GLY A 83 6.14 -28.62 -13.25
C GLY A 83 5.18 -27.56 -12.69
N LEU A 84 3.91 -27.61 -13.11
CA LEU A 84 2.86 -26.72 -12.59
C LEU A 84 2.64 -26.94 -11.09
N ALA A 85 2.57 -28.18 -10.62
CA ALA A 85 2.41 -28.47 -9.20
C ALA A 85 3.54 -27.89 -8.32
N ILE A 86 4.78 -27.91 -8.83
CA ILE A 86 5.92 -27.28 -8.15
C ILE A 86 5.75 -25.75 -8.13
N LEU A 87 5.39 -25.14 -9.26
CA LEU A 87 5.18 -23.70 -9.35
C LEU A 87 4.05 -23.23 -8.42
N ASP A 88 2.94 -23.95 -8.37
CA ASP A 88 1.79 -23.66 -7.49
C ASP A 88 2.19 -23.75 -6.01
N SER A 89 3.06 -24.70 -5.66
CA SER A 89 3.59 -24.83 -4.30
C SER A 89 4.46 -23.62 -3.93
N ILE A 90 5.30 -23.17 -4.85
CA ILE A 90 6.12 -21.96 -4.67
C ILE A 90 5.23 -20.72 -4.57
N ASP A 91 4.22 -20.61 -5.42
CA ASP A 91 3.28 -19.49 -5.44
C ASP A 91 2.47 -19.38 -4.15
N THR A 92 2.03 -20.52 -3.62
CA THR A 92 1.38 -20.58 -2.31
C THR A 92 2.28 -19.99 -1.21
N ILE A 93 3.55 -20.40 -1.15
CA ILE A 93 4.52 -19.89 -0.16
C ILE A 93 4.72 -18.38 -0.33
N ILE A 94 4.95 -17.92 -1.56
CA ILE A 94 5.19 -16.50 -1.86
C ILE A 94 3.95 -15.65 -1.56
N THR A 95 2.75 -16.18 -1.81
CA THR A 95 1.49 -15.53 -1.48
C THR A 95 1.34 -15.28 0.02
N PHE A 96 1.78 -16.21 0.89
CA PHE A 96 1.79 -15.95 2.33
C PHE A 96 2.71 -14.78 2.71
N TYR A 97 3.90 -14.69 2.11
CA TYR A 97 4.79 -13.55 2.31
C TYR A 97 4.20 -12.24 1.79
N PHE A 98 3.51 -12.28 0.63
CA PHE A 98 2.81 -11.13 0.07
C PHE A 98 1.73 -10.61 1.02
N VAL A 99 0.89 -11.51 1.54
CA VAL A 99 -0.16 -11.16 2.50
C VAL A 99 0.44 -10.57 3.78
N GLY A 100 1.52 -11.16 4.31
CA GLY A 100 2.24 -10.62 5.46
C GLY A 100 2.78 -9.20 5.21
N LEU A 101 3.41 -8.98 4.05
CA LEU A 101 3.90 -7.65 3.64
C LEU A 101 2.75 -6.64 3.49
N LEU A 102 1.62 -7.07 2.92
CA LEU A 102 0.43 -6.25 2.76
C LEU A 102 -0.08 -5.79 4.12
N TYR A 103 -0.31 -6.71 5.06
CA TYR A 103 -0.78 -6.37 6.40
C TYR A 103 0.20 -5.45 7.11
N TYR A 104 1.49 -5.78 7.12
CA TYR A 104 2.52 -4.92 7.70
C TYR A 104 2.45 -3.50 7.14
N SER A 105 2.38 -3.36 5.82
CA SER A 105 2.35 -2.05 5.16
C SER A 105 1.05 -1.29 5.43
N VAL A 106 -0.10 -1.97 5.47
CA VAL A 106 -1.40 -1.35 5.77
C VAL A 106 -1.48 -0.85 7.21
N PHE A 107 -0.97 -1.61 8.18
CA PHE A 107 -0.86 -1.15 9.57
C PHE A 107 0.13 0.01 9.70
N ARG A 108 1.23 0.00 8.95
CA ARG A 108 2.16 1.14 8.94
C ARG A 108 1.52 2.39 8.34
N LEU A 109 0.76 2.25 7.26
CA LEU A 109 -0.01 3.34 6.67
C LEU A 109 -1.02 3.92 7.66
N LYS A 110 -1.69 3.07 8.42
CA LYS A 110 -2.61 3.50 9.48
C LYS A 110 -1.89 4.44 10.46
N GLU A 111 -0.77 4.00 11.01
CA GLU A 111 0.01 4.80 11.97
C GLU A 111 0.46 6.14 11.37
N MET A 112 0.89 6.15 10.11
CA MET A 112 1.29 7.37 9.41
C MET A 112 0.12 8.34 9.21
N ILE A 113 -1.07 7.84 8.85
CA ILE A 113 -2.25 8.68 8.65
C ILE A 113 -2.76 9.22 9.99
N GLU A 114 -2.80 8.40 11.04
CA GLU A 114 -3.25 8.84 12.37
C GLU A 114 -2.29 9.83 13.04
N ALA A 115 -0.99 9.75 12.73
CA ALA A 115 -0.01 10.74 13.21
C ALA A 115 -0.29 12.15 12.68
N GLN A 116 -0.85 12.27 11.47
CA GLN A 116 -1.03 13.56 10.80
C GLN A 116 -2.47 14.06 10.81
N ALA A 117 -3.44 13.14 10.76
CA ALA A 117 -4.84 13.44 10.93
C ALA A 117 -5.37 12.69 12.16
N LYS A 118 -5.33 13.37 13.32
CA LYS A 118 -5.92 12.85 14.57
C LYS A 118 -7.40 12.46 14.42
N GLU A 119 -8.11 13.08 13.48
CA GLU A 119 -9.51 12.80 13.16
C GLU A 119 -9.72 11.53 12.32
N ALA A 120 -8.67 10.96 11.73
CA ALA A 120 -8.81 9.82 10.81
C ALA A 120 -9.35 8.55 11.49
N ASN A 121 -9.15 8.40 12.81
CA ASN A 121 -9.56 7.27 13.67
C ASN A 121 -9.81 5.97 12.88
N ILE A 122 -8.74 5.26 12.58
CA ILE A 122 -8.76 4.10 11.68
C ILE A 122 -8.86 2.82 12.53
N LYS A 123 -10.06 2.25 12.56
CA LYS A 123 -10.33 0.99 13.29
C LYS A 123 -9.51 -0.19 12.74
N SER A 124 -8.72 -0.84 13.60
CA SER A 124 -7.85 -1.97 13.23
C SER A 124 -8.60 -3.19 12.68
N TRP A 125 -9.79 -3.50 13.18
CA TRP A 125 -10.55 -4.66 12.69
C TRP A 125 -11.04 -4.48 11.24
N LEU A 126 -11.36 -3.24 10.83
CA LEU A 126 -11.72 -2.91 9.45
C LEU A 126 -10.50 -3.00 8.52
N LEU A 127 -9.31 -2.70 9.03
CA LEU A 127 -8.07 -2.93 8.28
C LEU A 127 -7.83 -4.40 8.05
N VAL A 128 -8.13 -5.27 9.02
CA VAL A 128 -7.93 -6.71 8.82
C VAL A 128 -8.83 -7.27 7.71
N LEU A 129 -10.09 -6.81 7.65
CA LEU A 129 -11.09 -7.28 6.69
C LEU A 129 -10.93 -6.67 5.30
N PHE A 130 -10.69 -5.36 5.22
CA PHE A 130 -10.73 -4.61 3.95
C PHE A 130 -9.35 -4.10 3.51
N ASN A 131 -8.32 -4.29 4.34
CA ASN A 131 -6.93 -4.01 4.01
C ASN A 131 -6.72 -2.63 3.39
N LEU A 132 -6.15 -2.63 2.20
CA LEU A 132 -5.82 -1.44 1.42
C LEU A 132 -7.06 -0.67 0.98
N TRP A 133 -8.20 -1.33 0.76
CA TRP A 133 -9.43 -0.68 0.32
C TRP A 133 -9.98 0.25 1.40
N TYR A 134 -9.89 -0.15 2.67
CA TYR A 134 -10.34 0.69 3.78
C TYR A 134 -9.41 1.88 4.04
N ILE A 135 -8.09 1.70 3.88
CA ILE A 135 -7.16 2.83 3.90
C ILE A 135 -7.52 3.82 2.79
N GLN A 136 -7.73 3.35 1.56
CA GLN A 136 -8.10 4.24 0.46
C GLN A 136 -9.45 4.92 0.69
N TYR A 137 -10.44 4.22 1.26
CA TYR A 137 -11.71 4.80 1.67
C TYR A 137 -11.52 5.96 2.64
N LYS A 138 -10.71 5.74 3.70
CA LYS A 138 -10.40 6.77 4.68
C LYS A 138 -9.68 7.95 4.05
N ILE A 139 -8.64 7.71 3.25
CA ILE A 139 -7.91 8.76 2.52
C ILE A 139 -8.87 9.59 1.64
N ASN A 140 -9.82 8.96 0.95
CA ASN A 140 -10.78 9.67 0.11
C ASN A 140 -11.75 10.56 0.91
N SER A 141 -12.11 10.10 2.11
CA SER A 141 -13.00 10.82 3.03
C SER A 141 -12.31 11.99 3.74
N LEU A 142 -10.98 11.96 3.84
CA LEU A 142 -10.19 13.07 4.34
C LEU A 142 -10.07 14.12 3.23
N ASN A 143 -10.55 15.34 3.49
CA ASN A 143 -10.47 16.43 2.53
C ASN A 143 -9.06 17.02 2.46
N GLU A 144 -8.34 17.04 3.58
CA GLU A 144 -6.95 17.53 3.69
C GLU A 144 -6.19 16.68 4.72
N LEU A 145 -5.02 16.16 4.33
CA LEU A 145 -4.06 15.58 5.27
C LEU A 145 -3.06 16.68 5.61
N ARG A 146 -3.21 17.23 6.82
CA ARG A 146 -2.44 18.36 7.31
C ARG A 146 -1.16 17.86 7.95
N ARG A 147 -0.01 18.30 7.47
CA ARG A 147 1.31 18.03 8.08
C ARG A 147 1.45 18.91 9.34
N ASP A 148 1.58 18.35 10.54
CA ASP A 148 1.84 19.15 11.76
C ASP A 148 3.29 19.68 11.72
N PRO A 149 3.53 20.99 11.64
CA PRO A 149 4.87 21.56 11.55
C PRO A 149 5.72 21.40 12.81
N ARG A 150 5.15 20.94 13.95
CA ARG A 150 5.84 20.82 15.24
C ARG A 150 6.66 19.55 15.43
N GLU A 151 6.53 18.54 14.55
CA GLU A 151 7.38 17.35 14.62
C GLU A 151 8.79 17.59 14.06
N GLU A 152 9.01 18.65 13.29
CA GLU A 152 10.32 18.97 12.71
C GLU A 152 11.30 19.53 13.76
N ASP A 153 10.78 20.30 14.72
CA ASP A 153 11.57 21.04 15.70
C ASP A 153 11.98 20.17 16.93
N SER A 154 11.44 18.96 17.07
CA SER A 154 11.89 18.00 18.11
C SER A 154 13.16 17.23 17.70
N TYR A 155 13.63 17.41 16.46
CA TYR A 155 14.75 16.67 15.89
C TYR A 155 15.87 17.58 15.33
N ALA A 156 15.77 18.89 15.54
CA ALA A 156 16.85 19.85 15.34
C ALA A 156 17.55 20.11 16.68
#